data_AF-A0A8H4YDI6-F1
#
_entry.id   AF-A0A8H4YDI6-F1
#
_cell.length_a   1.000
_cell.length_b   1.000
_cell.length_c   1.000
_cell.angle_alpha   90.00
_cell.angle_beta   90.00
_cell.angle_gamma   90.00
#
_symmetry.space_group_name_H-M   'P 1'
#
loop_
_entity.id
_entity.type
_entity.pdbx_description
1 polymer ?
#
loop_
_entity_poly.entity_id
_entity_poly.type
_entity_poly.pdbx_seq_one_letter_code
_entity_poly.pdbx_strand_id
1 'polypeptide(L)'
;MKRLLLVVREEHKTQASKDNSFWSCLASFICKKPEGISDCFEPDSHHNADHLREAIYLLNSHNWYNFEHKLEVEREASCHVLSSLREVQSVVDVLDDPPLGPIPRPSMPGTFWYPTSGAKDGNGSAKKGDPLARQQSPASSNEPSKLRNVDTTNLLFLRGFSGRRKLDNHVRSDAYATCLLCGEPNSIQTLLLQTSPEVNQTPLLPPPGQRSKYDYPLALGFHPELDVVLPLTCCDGCAFLLLQVDEPPGGNRAVAALPLVSLEERTNRSLWRRELARAYRHRFHDNTVLLVFLSTLCTKIEDLAKSDRRDSSLRTSLEWCKRELATLPGMPMGSSPKLVTTLPSGVDNRVPPQQVAFFACLGNKIYVRTMLTYPIDGFVVLVQLAASMNVIKPGIIQNLVWNRLLYHLTEQHMRLRTHFGLEYANGMLGKIMTGPSSSRGASEEKAHAFDGELTRDPPRMQLTSISLTSVIGTYLIPPGYSIIPRLCQLDEYFSDIYKTTKYNASLAVFLHLLASDTHHHTTAMDTLENMRRALDKLRHVEEGISNVFEDPMLVDEHRGAGFIERLDCWLGYIVW
;
A
#
# COMPACT_ATOMS: atom_id res chain seq x y z
N MET A 1 -0.23 27.83 19.21
CA MET A 1 -0.21 26.62 18.35
C MET A 1 0.78 26.63 17.20
N LYS A 2 0.95 27.72 16.42
CA LYS A 2 2.10 27.77 15.50
C LYS A 2 3.44 27.57 16.26
N ARG A 3 3.53 28.10 17.51
CA ARG A 3 4.64 27.88 18.47
C ARG A 3 4.98 26.42 18.81
N LEU A 4 4.03 25.50 18.77
CA LEU A 4 4.29 24.08 19.05
C LEU A 4 5.07 23.40 17.92
N LEU A 5 4.80 23.82 16.68
CA LEU A 5 5.40 23.24 15.48
C LEU A 5 6.87 23.64 15.27
N LEU A 6 7.40 24.67 15.97
CA LEU A 6 8.85 24.81 16.10
C LEU A 6 9.44 24.40 17.44
N VAL A 7 8.69 24.14 18.51
CA VAL A 7 9.27 23.45 19.69
C VAL A 7 9.62 21.99 19.32
N VAL A 8 8.77 21.34 18.53
CA VAL A 8 9.10 20.06 17.85
C VAL A 8 10.26 20.21 16.86
N ARG A 9 10.44 21.38 16.24
CA ARG A 9 11.53 21.66 15.27
C ARG A 9 12.84 22.09 15.94
N GLU A 10 12.80 22.62 17.16
CA GLU A 10 13.95 23.09 17.96
C GLU A 10 14.51 21.98 18.86
N GLU A 11 13.69 21.02 19.34
CA GLU A 11 14.21 19.71 19.82
C GLU A 11 14.94 18.94 18.69
N HIS A 12 14.66 19.27 17.42
CA HIS A 12 15.35 18.75 16.23
C HIS A 12 16.58 19.57 15.78
N LYS A 13 16.81 20.78 16.34
CA LYS A 13 17.83 21.74 15.84
C LYS A 13 18.91 22.14 16.85
N THR A 14 18.91 21.62 18.07
CA THR A 14 20.04 21.73 19.00
C THR A 14 21.25 20.85 18.65
N GLN A 15 21.42 20.53 17.36
CA GLN A 15 22.73 20.52 16.69
C GLN A 15 22.78 21.72 15.71
N ALA A 16 23.50 22.78 16.13
CA ALA A 16 23.95 23.98 15.40
C ALA A 16 23.13 25.31 15.55
N SER A 17 23.38 25.96 16.69
CA SER A 17 23.63 27.40 16.98
C SER A 17 22.86 28.58 16.34
N LYS A 18 22.26 29.36 17.27
CA LYS A 18 22.21 30.83 17.51
C LYS A 18 21.39 31.79 16.63
N ASP A 19 20.39 32.36 17.33
CA ASP A 19 19.77 33.70 17.31
C ASP A 19 18.58 34.06 16.38
N ASN A 20 17.41 34.03 17.05
CA ASN A 20 16.45 35.12 17.32
C ASN A 20 15.38 35.55 16.30
N SER A 21 14.10 35.39 16.70
CA SER A 21 12.96 36.33 16.52
C SER A 21 11.59 35.64 16.50
N PHE A 22 11.55 34.33 16.25
CA PHE A 22 10.38 33.78 15.57
C PHE A 22 9.17 33.48 16.48
N TRP A 23 9.37 33.45 17.79
CA TRP A 23 8.33 33.20 18.79
C TRP A 23 8.30 34.22 19.91
N SER A 24 8.63 35.49 19.69
CA SER A 24 8.23 36.55 20.64
C SER A 24 6.87 37.14 20.26
N CYS A 25 6.51 37.12 18.98
CA CYS A 25 5.30 37.75 18.43
C CYS A 25 4.04 36.87 18.36
N LEU A 26 4.14 35.53 18.22
CA LEU A 26 2.96 34.65 18.14
C LEU A 26 2.14 34.44 19.45
N ALA A 27 2.22 35.38 20.38
CA ALA A 27 1.26 35.55 21.47
C ALA A 27 1.32 36.94 22.16
N SER A 28 1.84 38.01 21.53
CA SER A 28 1.11 39.29 21.74
C SER A 28 -0.29 39.20 21.07
N PHE A 29 -0.47 38.16 20.23
CA PHE A 29 -1.37 38.06 19.10
C PHE A 29 -2.12 36.69 19.01
N ILE A 30 -2.70 36.19 20.12
CA ILE A 30 -4.15 35.84 20.05
C ILE A 30 -4.99 37.15 20.06
N CYS A 31 -4.27 38.27 20.25
CA CYS A 31 -4.55 39.67 19.89
C CYS A 31 -5.47 40.36 20.89
N LYS A 32 -4.89 40.80 22.02
CA LYS A 32 -5.36 41.80 23.03
C LYS A 32 -6.89 41.97 23.22
N LYS A 33 -7.44 41.96 24.45
CA LYS A 33 -6.95 42.50 25.74
C LYS A 33 -7.84 41.91 26.87
N PRO A 34 -7.31 41.73 28.10
CA PRO A 34 -7.58 42.75 29.11
C PRO A 34 -6.28 43.39 29.59
N GLU A 35 -6.41 44.55 30.22
CA GLU A 35 -5.39 45.58 30.26
C GLU A 35 -4.24 45.30 31.23
N GLY A 36 -3.03 45.73 30.81
CA GLY A 36 -1.87 45.91 31.66
C GLY A 36 -1.01 44.66 31.82
N ILE A 37 0.15 44.62 31.15
CA ILE A 37 1.45 44.19 31.70
C ILE A 37 2.52 44.57 30.67
N SER A 38 3.54 45.25 31.18
CA SER A 38 4.65 45.91 30.49
C SER A 38 5.83 44.97 30.27
N ASP A 39 6.67 45.35 29.31
CA ASP A 39 7.94 44.76 28.90
C ASP A 39 8.85 44.37 30.08
N CYS A 40 9.41 43.16 30.01
CA CYS A 40 10.73 42.70 30.47
C CYS A 40 10.68 41.18 30.71
N PHE A 41 11.12 40.32 29.78
CA PHE A 41 11.45 38.92 30.13
C PHE A 41 12.37 38.25 29.11
N GLU A 42 13.63 38.04 29.53
CA GLU A 42 14.42 36.80 29.37
C GLU A 42 15.20 36.64 30.69
N PRO A 43 15.49 35.42 31.21
CA PRO A 43 15.78 34.17 30.49
C PRO A 43 14.97 32.93 30.95
N ASP A 44 15.21 31.77 30.29
CA ASP A 44 14.80 30.36 30.57
C ASP A 44 13.83 29.71 29.57
N SER A 45 14.39 29.02 28.57
CA SER A 45 13.68 28.36 27.46
C SER A 45 13.01 27.02 27.83
N HIS A 46 13.53 26.29 28.84
CA HIS A 46 12.99 24.98 29.22
C HIS A 46 11.70 25.07 30.06
N HIS A 47 11.62 25.99 31.01
CA HIS A 47 10.39 26.23 31.79
C HIS A 47 9.21 26.63 30.89
N ASN A 48 9.46 27.40 29.85
CA ASN A 48 8.43 27.82 28.90
C ASN A 48 7.82 26.66 28.09
N ALA A 49 8.60 25.64 27.75
CA ALA A 49 8.11 24.48 27.01
C ALA A 49 7.23 23.57 27.88
N ASP A 50 7.63 23.35 29.14
CA ASP A 50 6.87 22.51 30.07
C ASP A 50 5.56 23.18 30.49
N HIS A 51 5.57 24.50 30.75
CA HIS A 51 4.33 25.25 30.98
C HIS A 51 3.37 25.19 29.79
N LEU A 52 3.88 25.21 28.56
CA LEU A 52 3.06 25.11 27.36
C LEU A 52 2.47 23.70 27.18
N ARG A 53 3.28 22.66 27.43
CA ARG A 53 2.81 21.25 27.45
C ARG A 53 1.69 21.07 28.47
N GLU A 54 1.88 21.59 29.68
CA GLU A 54 0.90 21.56 30.76
C GLU A 54 -0.37 22.35 30.40
N ALA A 55 -0.26 23.53 29.82
CA ALA A 55 -1.42 24.31 29.36
C ALA A 55 -2.25 23.56 28.32
N ILE A 56 -1.61 22.87 27.36
CA ILE A 56 -2.31 22.05 26.37
C ILE A 56 -2.92 20.81 27.00
N TYR A 57 -2.22 20.18 27.93
CA TYR A 57 -2.73 19.05 28.69
C TYR A 57 -4.03 19.45 29.42
N LEU A 58 -4.01 20.55 30.16
CA LEU A 58 -5.17 21.08 30.87
C LEU A 58 -6.31 21.45 29.91
N LEU A 59 -6.00 22.10 28.78
CA LEU A 59 -6.99 22.43 27.76
C LEU A 59 -7.65 21.18 27.16
N ASN A 60 -6.86 20.15 26.83
CA ASN A 60 -7.38 18.88 26.32
C ASN A 60 -8.23 18.17 27.37
N SER A 61 -7.79 18.14 28.62
CA SER A 61 -8.52 17.55 29.74
C SER A 61 -9.87 18.26 29.95
N HIS A 62 -9.86 19.59 29.98
CA HIS A 62 -11.07 20.41 30.12
C HIS A 62 -12.04 20.23 28.94
N ASN A 63 -11.54 20.25 27.70
CA ASN A 63 -12.36 20.04 26.52
C ASN A 63 -12.99 18.65 26.49
N TRP A 64 -12.25 17.63 26.92
CA TRP A 64 -12.77 16.26 27.01
C TRP A 64 -13.86 16.15 28.08
N TYR A 65 -13.61 16.68 29.28
CA TYR A 65 -14.59 16.71 30.35
C TYR A 65 -15.89 17.40 29.92
N ASN A 66 -15.80 18.56 29.28
CA ASN A 66 -16.97 19.27 28.76
C ASN A 66 -17.72 18.48 27.68
N PHE A 67 -16.99 17.72 26.85
CA PHE A 67 -17.59 16.85 25.85
C PHE A 67 -18.33 15.68 26.51
N GLU A 68 -17.71 14.98 27.46
CA GLU A 68 -18.34 13.90 28.21
C GLU A 68 -19.60 14.38 28.94
N HIS A 69 -19.53 15.55 29.61
CA HIS A 69 -20.67 16.14 30.27
C HIS A 69 -21.81 16.46 29.30
N LYS A 70 -21.51 17.05 28.13
CA LYS A 70 -22.54 17.33 27.11
C LYS A 70 -23.17 16.05 26.58
N LEU A 71 -22.37 15.00 26.36
CA LEU A 71 -22.84 13.72 25.87
C LEU A 71 -23.74 13.02 26.90
N GLU A 72 -23.42 13.12 28.19
CA GLU A 72 -24.27 12.58 29.26
C GLU A 72 -25.59 13.34 29.35
N VAL A 73 -25.58 14.68 29.25
CA VAL A 73 -26.82 15.49 29.21
C VAL A 73 -27.69 15.14 27.99
N GLU A 74 -27.09 15.00 26.80
CA GLU A 74 -27.82 14.59 25.59
C GLU A 74 -28.38 13.15 25.72
N ARG A 75 -27.65 12.27 26.41
CA ARG A 75 -28.09 10.90 26.70
C ARG A 75 -29.26 10.87 27.67
N GLU A 76 -29.21 11.66 28.75
CA GLU A 76 -30.31 11.80 29.70
C GLU A 76 -31.57 12.33 28.99
N ALA A 77 -31.42 13.35 28.16
CA ALA A 77 -32.52 13.89 27.35
C ALA A 77 -33.09 12.83 26.38
N SER A 78 -32.23 12.07 25.70
CA SER A 78 -32.65 11.00 24.79
C SER A 78 -33.37 9.86 25.54
N CYS A 79 -32.87 9.48 26.71
CA CYS A 79 -33.51 8.51 27.59
C CYS A 79 -34.90 8.99 28.02
N HIS A 80 -35.02 10.27 28.39
CA HIS A 80 -36.30 10.88 28.77
C HIS A 80 -37.30 10.84 27.61
N VAL A 81 -36.87 11.20 26.38
CA VAL A 81 -37.73 11.12 25.18
C VAL A 81 -38.17 9.68 24.93
N LEU A 82 -37.25 8.70 25.02
CA LEU A 82 -37.58 7.29 24.83
C LEU A 82 -38.52 6.75 25.91
N SER A 83 -38.38 7.19 27.17
CA SER A 83 -39.33 6.82 28.22
C SER A 83 -40.70 7.43 27.99
N SER A 84 -40.77 8.71 27.59
CA SER A 84 -42.05 9.36 27.27
C SER A 84 -42.73 8.70 26.06
N LEU A 85 -41.98 8.33 25.03
CA LEU A 85 -42.52 7.59 23.88
C LEU A 85 -43.05 6.21 24.28
N ARG A 86 -42.34 5.50 25.18
CA ARG A 86 -42.79 4.20 25.69
C ARG A 86 -44.05 4.33 26.55
N GLU A 87 -44.14 5.39 27.35
CA GLU A 87 -45.33 5.70 28.15
C GLU A 87 -46.54 6.00 27.25
N VAL A 88 -46.37 6.85 26.23
CA VAL A 88 -47.39 7.12 25.22
C VAL A 88 -47.82 5.83 24.52
N GLN A 89 -46.87 4.97 24.15
CA GLN A 89 -47.18 3.69 23.52
C GLN A 89 -47.95 2.75 24.46
N SER A 90 -47.61 2.71 25.75
CA SER A 90 -48.36 1.93 26.74
C SER A 90 -49.78 2.44 26.98
N VAL A 91 -50.01 3.75 26.86
CA VAL A 91 -51.36 4.34 26.96
C VAL A 91 -52.19 4.04 25.71
N VAL A 92 -51.56 4.04 24.53
CA VAL A 92 -52.22 3.66 23.26
C VAL A 92 -52.58 2.17 23.27
N ASP A 93 -51.67 1.29 23.72
CA ASP A 93 -51.93 -0.15 23.83
C ASP A 93 -53.07 -0.47 24.82
N VAL A 94 -53.28 0.36 25.86
CA VAL A 94 -54.41 0.23 26.80
C VAL A 94 -55.75 0.67 26.19
N LEU A 95 -55.73 1.48 25.14
CA LEU A 95 -56.96 1.93 24.44
C LEU A 95 -57.43 0.95 23.35
N ASP A 96 -56.61 -0.03 22.96
CA ASP A 96 -56.93 -1.04 21.94
C ASP A 96 -57.56 -2.33 22.51
N ASP A 97 -57.77 -2.44 23.83
CA ASP A 97 -58.54 -3.52 24.47
C ASP A 97 -59.94 -3.03 24.92
N PRO A 98 -60.98 -3.08 24.06
CA PRO A 98 -62.34 -2.82 24.51
C PRO A 98 -62.89 -4.04 25.28
N PRO A 99 -63.69 -3.85 26.35
CA PRO A 99 -64.33 -4.96 27.03
C PRO A 99 -65.35 -5.61 26.08
N LEU A 100 -65.15 -6.90 25.79
CA LEU A 100 -66.06 -7.76 25.03
C LEU A 100 -67.46 -7.79 25.66
N GLY A 101 -68.37 -6.98 25.13
CA GLY A 101 -69.82 -7.14 25.25
C GLY A 101 -70.40 -7.59 23.90
N PRO A 102 -71.22 -8.63 23.83
CA PRO A 102 -71.79 -9.09 22.57
C PRO A 102 -72.98 -8.22 22.20
N ILE A 103 -73.10 -7.76 20.94
CA ILE A 103 -74.38 -7.47 20.26
C ILE A 103 -74.15 -7.20 18.75
N PRO A 104 -75.15 -7.45 17.89
CA PRO A 104 -74.99 -8.12 16.60
C PRO A 104 -74.96 -7.22 15.35
N ARG A 105 -74.51 -7.84 14.26
CA ARG A 105 -74.57 -7.36 12.86
C ARG A 105 -75.96 -6.86 12.46
N PRO A 106 -76.02 -5.79 11.66
CA PRO A 106 -77.03 -5.65 10.62
C PRO A 106 -76.41 -5.59 9.22
N SER A 107 -77.17 -6.15 8.29
CA SER A 107 -76.98 -6.24 6.85
C SER A 107 -76.98 -4.88 6.13
N MET A 108 -76.10 -4.81 5.11
CA MET A 108 -76.09 -3.90 3.95
C MET A 108 -77.48 -3.73 3.28
N PRO A 109 -77.79 -2.64 2.54
CA PRO A 109 -77.23 -2.39 1.19
C PRO A 109 -77.06 -0.92 0.75
N GLY A 110 -76.23 -0.68 -0.29
CA GLY A 110 -76.31 0.54 -1.09
C GLY A 110 -74.98 1.07 -1.66
N THR A 111 -74.67 0.62 -2.88
CA THR A 111 -73.64 1.09 -3.82
C THR A 111 -73.73 2.59 -4.14
N PHE A 112 -72.62 3.30 -4.41
CA PHE A 112 -72.54 4.41 -5.39
C PHE A 112 -71.06 4.81 -5.73
N TRP A 113 -70.66 4.50 -6.98
CA TRP A 113 -69.64 5.06 -7.93
C TRP A 113 -68.10 5.10 -7.71
N TYR A 114 -67.45 4.58 -8.76
CA TYR A 114 -66.04 4.54 -9.24
C TYR A 114 -65.59 5.91 -9.85
N PRO A 115 -64.35 6.14 -10.39
CA PRO A 115 -63.46 5.16 -11.02
C PRO A 115 -61.92 5.26 -10.87
N THR A 116 -61.33 4.12 -11.19
CA THR A 116 -59.94 3.85 -11.57
C THR A 116 -59.65 4.20 -13.04
N SER A 117 -58.38 4.46 -13.34
CA SER A 117 -57.76 4.30 -14.67
C SER A 117 -56.29 3.93 -14.44
N GLY A 118 -55.67 2.92 -15.05
CA GLY A 118 -56.09 2.04 -16.12
C GLY A 118 -55.22 0.78 -16.20
N ALA A 119 -55.71 -0.18 -16.97
CA ALA A 119 -55.24 -1.56 -17.13
C ALA A 119 -54.06 -1.73 -18.10
N LYS A 120 -53.33 -2.85 -17.96
CA LYS A 120 -53.21 -3.90 -19.01
C LYS A 120 -52.46 -5.16 -18.53
N ASP A 121 -53.21 -6.25 -18.43
CA ASP A 121 -53.02 -7.64 -18.92
C ASP A 121 -51.61 -8.07 -19.41
N GLY A 122 -51.12 -9.31 -19.24
CA GLY A 122 -51.72 -10.56 -18.76
C GLY A 122 -50.84 -11.78 -19.13
N ASN A 123 -51.16 -12.93 -18.53
CA ASN A 123 -50.69 -14.33 -18.77
C ASN A 123 -49.23 -14.68 -18.43
N GLY A 124 -48.90 -15.79 -17.76
CA GLY A 124 -49.67 -16.92 -17.24
C GLY A 124 -48.82 -18.19 -17.23
N SER A 125 -48.70 -18.89 -16.11
CA SER A 125 -48.74 -20.37 -16.03
C SER A 125 -48.47 -20.86 -14.60
N ALA A 126 -49.31 -21.79 -14.17
CA ALA A 126 -49.39 -22.39 -12.85
C ALA A 126 -48.39 -23.52 -12.60
N LYS A 127 -48.13 -23.80 -11.32
CA LYS A 127 -47.92 -25.11 -10.65
C LYS A 127 -47.77 -24.81 -9.15
N LYS A 128 -48.85 -24.80 -8.34
CA LYS A 128 -49.48 -25.94 -7.64
C LYS A 128 -48.49 -26.98 -7.11
N GLY A 129 -48.32 -26.98 -5.78
CA GLY A 129 -47.57 -27.98 -5.04
C GLY A 129 -47.35 -27.54 -3.58
N ASP A 130 -48.42 -27.46 -2.80
CA ASP A 130 -48.39 -27.57 -1.34
C ASP A 130 -49.13 -28.90 -1.02
N PRO A 131 -48.79 -29.65 0.04
CA PRO A 131 -49.18 -29.18 1.35
C PRO A 131 -48.32 -29.59 2.56
N LEU A 132 -48.43 -28.77 3.61
CA LEU A 132 -48.41 -29.13 5.04
C LEU A 132 -47.07 -29.48 5.71
N ALA A 133 -46.42 -28.46 6.28
CA ALA A 133 -45.85 -28.54 7.63
C ALA A 133 -45.75 -27.14 8.28
N ARG A 134 -46.71 -26.85 9.17
CA ARG A 134 -46.63 -25.91 10.32
C ARG A 134 -45.99 -24.53 10.08
N GLN A 135 -46.83 -23.59 9.65
CA GLN A 135 -46.71 -22.19 10.02
C GLN A 135 -46.88 -22.05 11.54
N GLN A 136 -45.82 -21.65 12.23
CA GLN A 136 -45.91 -20.77 13.39
C GLN A 136 -45.34 -19.42 12.95
N SER A 137 -46.23 -18.45 12.74
CA SER A 137 -45.88 -17.03 12.66
C SER A 137 -46.07 -16.42 14.07
N PRO A 138 -45.71 -15.15 14.31
CA PRO A 138 -44.48 -14.81 15.01
C PRO A 138 -44.82 -14.07 16.31
N ALA A 139 -44.41 -14.60 17.46
CA ALA A 139 -44.46 -13.83 18.70
C ALA A 139 -43.32 -12.80 18.66
N SER A 140 -43.71 -11.57 18.37
CA SER A 140 -43.12 -10.33 18.85
C SER A 140 -42.30 -10.50 20.14
N SER A 141 -40.99 -10.43 20.01
CA SER A 141 -40.10 -9.93 21.07
C SER A 141 -38.97 -9.13 20.41
N ASN A 142 -39.30 -7.90 20.01
CA ASN A 142 -38.29 -6.87 19.84
C ASN A 142 -37.54 -6.72 21.16
N GLU A 143 -36.31 -7.21 21.25
CA GLU A 143 -35.36 -6.80 22.28
C GLU A 143 -34.88 -5.36 21.99
N PRO A 144 -35.21 -4.35 22.80
CA PRO A 144 -34.64 -3.01 22.70
C PRO A 144 -33.53 -2.86 23.77
N SER A 145 -32.65 -3.86 23.88
CA SER A 145 -31.57 -3.90 24.88
C SER A 145 -30.27 -3.23 24.40
N LYS A 146 -30.13 -2.93 23.10
CA LYS A 146 -28.86 -2.43 22.51
C LYS A 146 -28.63 -0.92 22.54
N LEU A 147 -29.60 -0.11 22.97
CA LEU A 147 -29.42 1.36 23.01
C LEU A 147 -28.81 1.90 24.32
N ARG A 148 -28.53 1.04 25.31
CA ARG A 148 -28.28 1.52 26.67
C ARG A 148 -26.85 1.92 27.04
N ASN A 149 -25.83 1.73 26.21
CA ASN A 149 -24.46 2.17 26.51
C ASN A 149 -23.70 2.61 25.24
N VAL A 150 -23.70 3.89 24.92
CA VAL A 150 -22.62 4.48 24.12
C VAL A 150 -21.44 4.60 25.07
N ASP A 151 -20.53 3.65 24.97
CA ASP A 151 -19.30 3.60 25.76
C ASP A 151 -18.39 4.76 25.33
N THR A 152 -18.33 5.82 26.14
CA THR A 152 -17.47 7.00 25.89
C THR A 152 -16.00 6.61 25.77
N THR A 153 -15.61 5.44 26.28
CA THR A 153 -14.24 4.94 26.18
C THR A 153 -13.80 4.69 24.74
N ASN A 154 -14.73 4.52 23.79
CA ASN A 154 -14.43 4.29 22.37
C ASN A 154 -14.62 5.53 21.48
N LEU A 155 -14.72 6.71 22.08
CA LEU A 155 -14.82 7.99 21.36
C LEU A 155 -13.47 8.69 21.29
N LEU A 156 -13.25 9.42 20.19
CA LEU A 156 -12.08 10.25 19.94
C LEU A 156 -12.46 11.71 19.68
N PHE A 157 -11.53 12.63 19.89
CA PHE A 157 -11.69 14.04 19.48
C PHE A 157 -11.87 14.19 17.97
N LEU A 158 -11.23 13.31 17.19
CA LEU A 158 -11.37 13.27 15.75
C LEU A 158 -12.71 12.63 15.38
N ARG A 159 -13.67 13.48 15.04
CA ARG A 159 -15.08 13.12 14.85
C ARG A 159 -15.28 11.94 13.89
N GLY A 160 -16.06 10.97 14.35
CA GLY A 160 -16.52 9.82 13.58
C GLY A 160 -15.61 8.59 13.67
N PHE A 161 -14.34 8.74 14.08
CA PHE A 161 -13.49 7.59 14.35
C PHE A 161 -13.90 6.91 15.65
N SER A 162 -13.87 5.58 15.63
CA SER A 162 -14.11 4.73 16.78
C SER A 162 -12.78 4.17 17.28
N GLY A 163 -12.51 4.32 18.56
CA GLY A 163 -11.28 3.80 19.17
C GLY A 163 -11.07 4.31 20.58
N ARG A 164 -10.24 3.61 21.36
CA ARG A 164 -9.92 4.06 22.71
C ARG A 164 -8.93 5.21 22.67
N ARG A 165 -9.24 6.28 23.40
CA ARG A 165 -8.35 7.44 23.50
C ARG A 165 -7.08 7.11 24.30
N LYS A 166 -7.26 6.38 25.40
CA LYS A 166 -6.19 5.97 26.32
C LYS A 166 -6.22 4.47 26.52
N LEU A 167 -5.03 3.91 26.67
CA LEU A 167 -4.83 2.50 26.98
C LEU A 167 -4.38 2.35 28.44
N ASP A 168 -4.82 1.28 29.08
CA ASP A 168 -4.39 0.97 30.44
C ASP A 168 -2.87 0.78 30.50
N ASN A 169 -2.23 1.28 31.56
CA ASN A 169 -0.77 1.34 31.70
C ASN A 169 -0.03 -0.02 31.56
N HIS A 170 -0.76 -1.13 31.70
CA HIS A 170 -0.21 -2.48 31.60
C HIS A 170 -0.24 -3.06 30.18
N VAL A 171 -1.01 -2.47 29.27
CA VAL A 171 -1.14 -2.96 27.89
C VAL A 171 -0.22 -2.14 26.99
N ARG A 172 0.61 -2.83 26.20
CA ARG A 172 1.49 -2.19 25.21
C ARG A 172 0.92 -2.37 23.81
N SER A 173 0.92 -1.28 23.04
CA SER A 173 0.52 -1.28 21.65
C SER A 173 1.27 -0.17 20.92
N ASP A 174 1.77 -0.48 19.72
CA ASP A 174 2.49 0.49 18.88
C ASP A 174 1.60 1.67 18.42
N ALA A 175 0.27 1.53 18.53
CA ALA A 175 -0.68 2.62 18.27
C ALA A 175 -0.75 3.66 19.40
N TYR A 176 -0.17 3.39 20.57
CA TYR A 176 -0.27 4.22 21.76
C TYR A 176 1.12 4.60 22.27
N ALA A 177 1.29 5.86 22.64
CA ALA A 177 2.52 6.39 23.21
C ALA A 177 2.24 7.64 24.04
N THR A 178 3.28 8.16 24.70
CA THR A 178 3.21 9.48 25.32
C THR A 178 3.18 10.56 24.24
N CYS A 179 2.19 11.44 24.31
CA CYS A 179 2.04 12.54 23.37
C CYS A 179 3.21 13.54 23.51
N LEU A 180 3.95 13.77 22.42
CA LEU A 180 5.07 14.73 22.40
C LEU A 180 4.65 16.18 22.64
N LEU A 181 3.35 16.50 22.44
CA LEU A 181 2.83 17.86 22.51
C LEU A 181 2.24 18.25 23.86
N CYS A 182 1.54 17.32 24.52
CA CYS A 182 0.88 17.59 25.79
C CYS A 182 1.36 16.67 26.93
N GLY A 183 2.33 15.79 26.68
CA GLY A 183 2.86 14.87 27.68
C GLY A 183 1.90 13.77 28.14
N GLU A 184 0.69 13.70 27.58
CA GLU A 184 -0.32 12.71 27.99
C GLU A 184 0.18 11.28 27.68
N PRO A 185 0.35 10.42 28.69
CA PRO A 185 0.85 9.06 28.50
C PRO A 185 -0.19 8.16 27.85
N ASN A 186 0.27 7.06 27.23
CA ASN A 186 -0.56 5.97 26.69
C ASN A 186 -1.77 6.42 25.87
N SER A 187 -1.59 7.49 25.10
CA SER A 187 -2.63 8.05 24.25
C SER A 187 -2.51 7.51 22.83
N ILE A 188 -3.64 7.32 22.18
CA ILE A 188 -3.68 6.92 20.78
C ILE A 188 -2.93 7.94 19.93
N GLN A 189 -1.97 7.46 19.15
CA GLN A 189 -1.19 8.31 18.26
C GLN A 189 -2.00 8.65 17.02
N THR A 190 -1.65 9.78 16.41
CA THR A 190 -2.30 10.30 15.22
C THR A 190 -1.24 10.82 14.25
N LEU A 191 -1.33 10.39 12.99
CA LEU A 191 -0.56 10.96 11.89
C LEU A 191 -1.21 12.27 11.43
N LEU A 192 -0.41 13.31 11.27
CA LEU A 192 -0.85 14.57 10.69
C LEU A 192 -0.49 14.60 9.20
N LEU A 193 -1.44 15.04 8.39
CA LEU A 193 -1.28 15.09 6.94
C LEU A 193 -1.29 16.53 6.44
N GLN A 194 -0.39 16.85 5.52
CA GLN A 194 -0.39 18.09 4.74
C GLN A 194 -1.01 17.87 3.35
N THR A 195 -1.35 18.97 2.68
CA THR A 195 -1.80 18.88 1.29
C THR A 195 -0.63 18.51 0.38
N SER A 196 -0.88 17.59 -0.55
CA SER A 196 0.01 17.34 -1.68
C SER A 196 0.39 18.66 -2.37
N PRO A 197 1.68 18.96 -2.58
CA PRO A 197 2.12 20.23 -3.15
C PRO A 197 1.48 20.52 -4.51
N GLU A 198 1.32 21.81 -4.82
CA GLU A 198 0.71 22.27 -6.07
C GLU A 198 1.61 22.13 -7.29
N VAL A 199 2.92 22.12 -7.06
CA VAL A 199 3.91 22.13 -8.11
C VAL A 199 4.11 20.70 -8.64
N ASN A 200 3.32 20.29 -9.63
CA ASN A 200 3.50 19.00 -10.31
C ASN A 200 3.68 19.20 -11.82
N GLN A 201 4.86 18.82 -12.31
CA GLN A 201 5.11 18.45 -13.71
C GLN A 201 5.31 16.93 -13.87
N THR A 202 5.03 16.11 -12.85
CA THR A 202 5.21 14.65 -12.95
C THR A 202 4.14 14.03 -13.85
N PRO A 203 4.48 13.50 -15.05
CA PRO A 203 3.49 13.12 -16.07
C PRO A 203 2.56 11.97 -15.66
N LEU A 204 2.96 11.16 -14.67
CA LEU A 204 2.24 9.96 -14.25
C LEU A 204 1.21 10.22 -13.13
N LEU A 205 1.25 11.39 -12.49
CA LEU A 205 0.33 11.74 -11.42
C LEU A 205 -0.91 12.44 -11.96
N PRO A 206 -2.12 12.09 -11.49
CA PRO A 206 -3.34 12.67 -12.01
C PRO A 206 -3.53 14.07 -11.42
N PRO A 207 -4.10 15.04 -12.16
CA PRO A 207 -4.48 16.33 -11.59
C PRO A 207 -5.42 16.21 -10.38
N PRO A 208 -5.44 17.23 -9.49
CA PRO A 208 -6.40 17.29 -8.39
C PRO A 208 -7.86 17.10 -8.85
N GLY A 209 -8.66 16.39 -8.06
CA GLY A 209 -10.08 16.16 -8.33
C GLY A 209 -10.40 15.05 -9.34
N GLN A 210 -9.42 14.52 -10.07
CA GLN A 210 -9.69 13.55 -11.15
C GLN A 210 -10.19 12.18 -10.64
N ARG A 211 -9.88 11.80 -9.40
CA ARG A 211 -10.24 10.50 -8.78
C ARG A 211 -9.86 9.30 -9.66
N SER A 212 -8.64 9.31 -10.19
CA SER A 212 -8.15 8.30 -11.13
C SER A 212 -7.97 6.93 -10.46
N LYS A 213 -8.27 5.87 -11.23
CA LYS A 213 -7.96 4.49 -10.88
C LYS A 213 -6.60 4.11 -11.45
N TYR A 214 -5.84 3.31 -10.71
CA TYR A 214 -4.55 2.80 -11.12
C TYR A 214 -4.51 1.29 -10.97
N ASP A 215 -3.90 0.63 -11.96
CA ASP A 215 -3.68 -0.81 -11.93
C ASP A 215 -2.53 -1.17 -10.97
N TYR A 216 -1.55 -0.27 -10.84
CA TYR A 216 -0.34 -0.46 -10.04
C TYR A 216 -0.13 0.64 -8.97
N PRO A 217 -1.04 0.83 -8.01
CA PRO A 217 -0.95 1.92 -7.04
C PRO A 217 0.26 1.85 -6.10
N LEU A 218 0.79 0.64 -5.84
CA LEU A 218 1.97 0.50 -5.00
C LEU A 218 3.24 1.06 -5.66
N ALA A 219 3.19 1.36 -6.96
CA ALA A 219 4.31 1.94 -7.69
C ALA A 219 4.36 3.48 -7.58
N LEU A 220 3.40 4.13 -6.92
CA LEU A 220 3.31 5.61 -6.95
C LEU A 220 4.00 6.30 -5.77
N GLY A 221 4.22 5.63 -4.64
CA GLY A 221 4.62 6.28 -3.38
C GLY A 221 6.02 6.90 -3.35
N PHE A 222 6.83 6.69 -4.39
CA PHE A 222 8.15 7.31 -4.50
C PHE A 222 8.11 8.78 -4.96
N HIS A 223 6.95 9.26 -5.41
CA HIS A 223 6.79 10.63 -5.87
C HIS A 223 6.73 11.60 -4.67
N PRO A 224 7.60 12.63 -4.59
CA PRO A 224 7.61 13.59 -3.49
C PRO A 224 6.25 14.26 -3.27
N GLU A 225 5.45 14.41 -4.32
CA GLU A 225 4.14 15.05 -4.25
C GLU A 225 3.11 14.19 -3.52
N LEU A 226 3.42 12.93 -3.28
CA LEU A 226 2.61 12.02 -2.48
C LEU A 226 3.08 11.93 -1.02
N ASP A 227 4.21 12.55 -0.66
CA ASP A 227 4.63 12.64 0.74
C ASP A 227 3.78 13.67 1.51
N VAL A 228 2.57 13.24 1.84
CA VAL A 228 1.59 14.01 2.60
C VAL A 228 1.78 13.88 4.11
N VAL A 229 2.69 13.05 4.60
CA VAL A 229 2.85 12.80 6.04
C VAL A 229 3.76 13.86 6.66
N LEU A 230 3.26 14.60 7.64
CA LEU A 230 4.08 15.52 8.42
C LEU A 230 5.06 14.75 9.33
N PRO A 231 6.26 15.28 9.59
CA PRO A 231 7.27 14.62 10.43
C PRO A 231 6.95 14.79 11.93
N LEU A 232 5.70 14.56 12.33
CA LEU A 232 5.22 14.71 13.70
C LEU A 232 3.99 13.81 13.93
N THR A 233 4.00 13.10 15.05
CA THR A 233 2.83 12.41 15.60
C THR A 233 2.43 13.01 16.95
N CYS A 234 1.14 12.94 17.26
CA CYS A 234 0.61 13.41 18.55
C CYS A 234 -0.67 12.66 18.93
N CYS A 235 -1.21 12.91 20.12
CA CYS A 235 -2.51 12.35 20.49
C CYS A 235 -3.66 12.94 19.68
N ASP A 236 -4.80 12.25 19.65
CA ASP A 236 -6.01 12.67 18.94
C ASP A 236 -6.50 14.08 19.33
N GLY A 237 -6.44 14.44 20.62
CA GLY A 237 -6.83 15.77 21.11
C GLY A 237 -5.92 16.87 20.59
N CYS A 238 -4.61 16.67 20.64
CA CYS A 238 -3.65 17.61 20.06
C CYS A 238 -3.80 17.70 18.54
N ALA A 239 -4.07 16.59 17.86
CA ALA A 239 -4.31 16.57 16.43
C ALA A 239 -5.59 17.35 16.06
N PHE A 240 -6.67 17.17 16.83
CA PHE A 240 -7.90 17.94 16.67
C PHE A 240 -7.63 19.44 16.78
N LEU A 241 -6.88 19.86 17.80
CA LEU A 241 -6.46 21.25 17.92
C LEU A 241 -5.67 21.69 16.67
N LEU A 242 -4.68 20.90 16.22
CA LEU A 242 -3.83 21.18 15.04
C LEU A 242 -4.58 21.36 13.73
N LEU A 243 -5.73 20.71 13.58
CA LEU A 243 -6.60 20.92 12.41
C LEU A 243 -7.36 22.26 12.45
N GLN A 244 -7.56 22.86 13.62
CA GLN A 244 -8.31 24.12 13.80
C GLN A 244 -7.44 25.38 13.61
N VAL A 245 -6.12 25.24 13.48
CA VAL A 245 -5.23 26.40 13.37
C VAL A 245 -4.89 26.72 11.93
N ASP A 246 -5.17 27.96 11.54
CA ASP A 246 -4.85 28.46 10.22
C ASP A 246 -3.35 28.79 10.06
N GLU A 247 -2.77 28.14 9.05
CA GLU A 247 -1.46 28.33 8.39
C GLU A 247 -0.24 28.63 9.26
N PRO A 248 0.52 27.65 9.80
CA PRO A 248 1.79 27.91 10.50
C PRO A 248 2.78 28.74 9.65
N PRO A 249 3.57 29.64 10.25
CA PRO A 249 4.57 30.41 9.54
C PRO A 249 5.67 29.42 9.16
N GLY A 250 5.72 29.06 7.87
CA GLY A 250 6.45 27.89 7.36
C GLY A 250 5.66 27.03 6.37
N GLY A 251 4.38 27.32 6.11
CA GLY A 251 3.62 26.82 4.95
C GLY A 251 3.04 25.41 5.07
N ASN A 252 3.56 24.55 5.95
CA ASN A 252 3.08 23.17 6.07
C ASN A 252 1.91 23.06 7.05
N ARG A 253 0.69 23.33 6.57
CA ARG A 253 -0.57 23.20 7.30
C ARG A 253 -1.00 21.72 7.38
N ALA A 254 -1.43 21.28 8.56
CA ALA A 254 -2.16 20.02 8.71
C ALA A 254 -3.60 20.19 8.16
N VAL A 255 -3.98 19.40 7.17
CA VAL A 255 -5.31 19.42 6.52
C VAL A 255 -6.17 18.22 6.84
N ALA A 256 -5.55 17.17 7.37
CA ALA A 256 -6.21 15.95 7.79
C ALA A 256 -5.38 15.28 8.89
N ALA A 257 -6.04 14.41 9.66
CA ALA A 257 -5.41 13.64 10.71
C ALA A 257 -5.93 12.20 10.70
N LEU A 258 -5.04 11.24 10.89
CA LEU A 258 -5.34 9.81 10.89
C LEU A 258 -4.98 9.21 12.25
N PRO A 259 -5.96 8.98 13.14
CA PRO A 259 -5.69 8.28 14.38
C PRO A 259 -5.36 6.81 14.09
N LEU A 260 -4.46 6.22 14.88
CA LEU A 260 -4.03 4.84 14.75
C LEU A 260 -5.09 3.88 15.32
N VAL A 261 -6.27 3.88 14.70
CA VAL A 261 -7.44 3.05 15.04
C VAL A 261 -7.55 1.85 14.10
N SER A 262 -8.10 0.73 14.59
CA SER A 262 -8.29 -0.48 13.78
C SER A 262 -8.99 -0.18 12.45
N LEU A 263 -8.36 -0.63 11.36
CA LEU A 263 -8.90 -0.47 10.00
C LEU A 263 -9.73 -1.67 9.54
N GLU A 264 -9.86 -2.70 10.38
CA GLU A 264 -10.84 -3.77 10.18
C GLU A 264 -12.26 -3.19 10.23
N GLU A 265 -12.49 -2.25 11.13
CA GLU A 265 -13.72 -1.47 11.22
C GLU A 265 -13.96 -0.65 9.95
N ARG A 266 -15.09 -0.94 9.27
CA ARG A 266 -15.44 -0.32 7.99
C ARG A 266 -15.64 1.20 8.10
N THR A 267 -16.14 1.67 9.24
CA THR A 267 -16.33 3.10 9.56
C THR A 267 -14.98 3.83 9.59
N ASN A 268 -14.04 3.35 10.41
CA ASN A 268 -12.69 3.89 10.49
C ASN A 268 -11.98 3.87 9.14
N ARG A 269 -12.06 2.75 8.41
CA ARG A 269 -11.47 2.61 7.08
C ARG A 269 -12.05 3.60 6.06
N SER A 270 -13.35 3.86 6.11
CA SER A 270 -14.01 4.85 5.25
C SER A 270 -13.54 6.27 5.55
N LEU A 271 -13.41 6.60 6.83
CA LEU A 271 -12.91 7.89 7.27
C LEU A 271 -11.44 8.09 6.89
N TRP A 272 -10.59 7.07 7.08
CA TRP A 272 -9.20 7.07 6.60
C TRP A 272 -9.12 7.40 5.11
N ARG A 273 -9.95 6.75 4.27
CA ARG A 273 -10.02 7.05 2.83
C ARG A 273 -10.39 8.50 2.56
N ARG A 274 -11.39 9.03 3.28
CA ARG A 274 -11.85 10.42 3.11
C ARG A 274 -10.77 11.43 3.47
N GLU A 275 -10.11 11.23 4.61
CA GLU A 275 -9.05 12.11 5.12
C GLU A 275 -7.81 12.06 4.20
N LEU A 276 -7.41 10.88 3.74
CA LEU A 276 -6.35 10.72 2.74
C LEU A 276 -6.73 11.33 1.39
N ALA A 277 -7.97 11.14 0.93
CA ALA A 277 -8.43 11.75 -0.30
C ALA A 277 -8.37 13.28 -0.19
N ARG A 278 -8.67 13.88 0.97
CA ARG A 278 -8.49 15.32 1.18
C ARG A 278 -7.02 15.73 1.10
N ALA A 279 -6.11 15.01 1.77
CA ALA A 279 -4.67 15.28 1.72
C ALA A 279 -4.10 15.19 0.29
N TYR A 280 -4.54 14.20 -0.47
CA TYR A 280 -4.21 14.04 -1.90
C TYR A 280 -5.07 14.88 -2.85
N ARG A 281 -5.90 15.82 -2.36
CA ARG A 281 -6.78 16.66 -3.18
C ARG A 281 -7.65 15.88 -4.17
N HIS A 282 -8.13 14.72 -3.74
CA HIS A 282 -8.99 13.81 -4.50
C HIS A 282 -8.39 13.38 -5.85
N ARG A 283 -7.06 13.29 -5.95
CA ARG A 283 -6.34 12.76 -7.10
C ARG A 283 -6.68 11.29 -7.39
N PHE A 284 -6.84 10.49 -6.34
CA PHE A 284 -7.02 9.04 -6.45
C PHE A 284 -8.44 8.58 -6.12
N HIS A 285 -8.85 7.50 -6.76
CA HIS A 285 -10.09 6.80 -6.42
C HIS A 285 -10.03 6.16 -5.03
N ASP A 286 -11.17 6.04 -4.34
CA ASP A 286 -11.28 5.50 -2.98
C ASP A 286 -10.70 4.08 -2.81
N ASN A 287 -10.79 3.28 -3.87
CA ASN A 287 -10.27 1.91 -3.92
C ASN A 287 -8.74 1.84 -4.08
N THR A 288 -8.09 2.96 -4.32
CA THR A 288 -6.68 3.06 -4.69
C THR A 288 -5.89 3.86 -3.64
N VAL A 289 -6.55 4.84 -3.00
CA VAL A 289 -5.92 5.79 -2.07
C VAL A 289 -5.15 5.14 -0.92
N LEU A 290 -5.67 4.03 -0.36
CA LEU A 290 -5.00 3.32 0.74
C LEU A 290 -3.71 2.62 0.28
N LEU A 291 -3.68 2.08 -0.94
CA LEU A 291 -2.50 1.43 -1.49
C LEU A 291 -1.43 2.46 -1.88
N VAL A 292 -1.84 3.60 -2.41
CA VAL A 292 -0.92 4.73 -2.66
C VAL A 292 -0.30 5.21 -1.35
N PHE A 293 -1.11 5.34 -0.30
CA PHE A 293 -0.61 5.71 1.02
C PHE A 293 0.32 4.64 1.59
N LEU A 294 -0.01 3.35 1.48
CA LEU A 294 0.88 2.25 1.87
C LEU A 294 2.25 2.33 1.18
N SER A 295 2.27 2.59 -0.13
CA SER A 295 3.51 2.80 -0.89
C SER A 295 4.31 4.00 -0.35
N THR A 296 3.63 5.10 -0.07
CA THR A 296 4.24 6.31 0.50
C THR A 296 4.86 6.03 1.87
N LEU A 297 4.16 5.29 2.74
CA LEU A 297 4.66 4.90 4.05
C LEU A 297 5.93 4.04 3.94
N CYS A 298 5.93 3.06 3.03
CA CYS A 298 7.07 2.21 2.76
C CYS A 298 8.31 3.03 2.36
N THR A 299 8.19 3.95 1.41
CA THR A 299 9.31 4.84 1.01
C THR A 299 9.76 5.72 2.17
N LYS A 300 8.82 6.34 2.90
CA LYS A 300 9.15 7.24 4.01
C LYS A 300 9.86 6.53 5.17
N ILE A 301 9.47 5.30 5.48
CA ILE A 301 10.13 4.47 6.51
C ILE A 301 11.59 4.19 6.11
N GLU A 302 11.86 3.89 4.85
CA GLU A 302 13.23 3.68 4.36
C GLU A 302 14.07 4.94 4.42
N ASP A 303 13.51 6.09 4.03
CA ASP A 303 14.22 7.36 4.10
C ASP A 303 14.54 7.74 5.55
N LEU A 304 13.61 7.50 6.47
CA LEU A 304 13.85 7.66 7.90
C LEU A 304 14.91 6.70 8.44
N ALA A 305 15.00 5.47 7.91
CA ALA A 305 16.03 4.51 8.32
C ALA A 305 17.44 4.91 7.86
N LYS A 306 17.56 5.66 6.76
CA LYS A 306 18.83 6.21 6.26
C LYS A 306 19.23 7.50 6.97
N SER A 307 18.25 8.30 7.39
CA SER A 307 18.53 9.48 8.19
C SER A 307 18.92 9.05 9.61
N ASP A 308 20.06 9.51 10.13
CA ASP A 308 20.53 9.22 11.50
C ASP A 308 19.64 9.82 12.61
N ARG A 309 18.43 10.27 12.23
CA ARG A 309 17.41 10.88 13.06
C ARG A 309 16.63 9.78 13.79
N ARG A 310 16.85 9.69 15.10
CA ARG A 310 16.15 8.76 16.00
C ARG A 310 14.71 9.22 16.33
N ASP A 311 13.90 9.52 15.33
CA ASP A 311 12.46 9.78 15.53
C ASP A 311 11.71 8.45 15.69
N SER A 312 11.96 7.77 16.81
CA SER A 312 11.44 6.42 17.08
C SER A 312 9.91 6.40 17.12
N SER A 313 9.25 7.44 17.62
CA SER A 313 7.79 7.50 17.72
C SER A 313 7.08 7.61 16.37
N LEU A 314 7.58 8.44 15.46
CA LEU A 314 7.06 8.56 14.11
C LEU A 314 7.26 7.24 13.37
N ARG A 315 8.48 6.67 13.41
CA ARG A 315 8.78 5.40 12.75
C ARG A 315 7.86 4.27 13.26
N THR A 316 7.68 4.13 14.57
CA THR A 316 6.76 3.15 15.15
C THR A 316 5.33 3.35 14.66
N SER A 317 4.86 4.60 14.59
CA SER A 317 3.52 4.92 14.09
C SER A 317 3.35 4.55 12.61
N LEU A 318 4.36 4.85 11.77
CA LEU A 318 4.33 4.51 10.35
C LEU A 318 4.38 3.00 10.12
N GLU A 319 5.19 2.27 10.88
CA GLU A 319 5.24 0.80 10.82
C GLU A 319 3.91 0.17 11.25
N TRP A 320 3.26 0.71 12.28
CA TRP A 320 1.91 0.30 12.64
C TRP A 320 0.94 0.51 11.49
N CYS A 321 0.94 1.70 10.87
CA CYS A 321 0.06 2.01 9.74
C CYS A 321 0.34 1.10 8.53
N LYS A 322 1.61 0.82 8.23
CA LYS A 322 2.03 -0.10 7.18
C LYS A 322 1.45 -1.49 7.41
N ARG A 323 1.56 -2.03 8.63
CA ARG A 323 1.00 -3.36 8.97
C ARG A 323 -0.52 -3.39 8.80
N GLU A 324 -1.22 -2.41 9.34
CA GLU A 324 -2.69 -2.33 9.21
C GLU A 324 -3.15 -2.22 7.76
N LEU A 325 -2.49 -1.39 6.95
CA LEU A 325 -2.88 -1.22 5.54
C LEU A 325 -2.52 -2.44 4.68
N ALA A 326 -1.42 -3.13 5.01
CA ALA A 326 -0.95 -4.29 4.24
C ALA A 326 -1.88 -5.51 4.38
N THR A 327 -2.66 -5.60 5.45
CA THR A 327 -3.67 -6.66 5.67
C THR A 327 -5.03 -6.35 5.05
N LEU A 328 -5.27 -5.10 4.60
CA LEU A 328 -6.54 -4.73 4.00
C LEU A 328 -6.67 -5.22 2.54
N PRO A 329 -7.85 -5.72 2.12
CA PRO A 329 -8.11 -6.03 0.73
C PRO A 329 -7.96 -4.80 -0.16
N GLY A 330 -7.12 -4.89 -1.20
CA GLY A 330 -6.89 -3.77 -2.11
C GLY A 330 -6.41 -4.15 -3.50
N MET A 331 -5.56 -5.17 -3.62
CA MET A 331 -4.92 -5.56 -4.88
C MET A 331 -5.90 -6.33 -5.77
N PRO A 332 -6.13 -5.91 -7.02
CA PRO A 332 -6.96 -6.68 -7.94
C PRO A 332 -6.25 -8.00 -8.24
N MET A 333 -6.94 -9.11 -8.02
CA MET A 333 -6.52 -10.41 -8.55
C MET A 333 -7.41 -10.74 -9.74
N GLY A 334 -6.79 -11.13 -10.85
CA GLY A 334 -7.53 -11.71 -11.96
C GLY A 334 -8.41 -12.86 -11.49
N SER A 335 -9.43 -13.23 -12.28
CA SER A 335 -10.29 -14.37 -12.01
C SER A 335 -9.46 -15.65 -11.79
N SER A 336 -9.26 -16.01 -10.52
CA SER A 336 -8.50 -17.17 -10.08
C SER A 336 -9.09 -17.69 -8.76
N PRO A 337 -8.85 -18.98 -8.42
CA PRO A 337 -9.76 -19.76 -7.62
C PRO A 337 -9.84 -19.21 -6.19
N LYS A 338 -11.08 -19.08 -5.71
CA LYS A 338 -11.42 -18.64 -4.36
C LYS A 338 -10.54 -19.38 -3.36
N LEU A 339 -9.61 -18.67 -2.73
CA LEU A 339 -8.99 -19.15 -1.49
C LEU A 339 -10.12 -19.38 -0.49
N VAL A 340 -10.11 -20.57 0.11
CA VAL A 340 -11.11 -21.17 1.00
C VAL A 340 -11.53 -20.19 2.11
N THR A 341 -12.45 -19.29 1.78
CA THR A 341 -13.38 -18.65 2.71
C THR A 341 -14.69 -18.53 1.94
N THR A 342 -15.73 -19.12 2.51
CA THR A 342 -17.07 -19.30 1.96
C THR A 342 -17.78 -17.97 1.74
N LEU A 343 -17.39 -17.20 0.73
CA LEU A 343 -18.10 -15.97 0.33
C LEU A 343 -18.73 -16.11 -1.06
N PRO A 344 -20.02 -15.74 -1.22
CA PRO A 344 -20.76 -15.88 -2.47
C PRO A 344 -20.07 -15.18 -3.64
N SER A 345 -20.14 -15.80 -4.81
CA SER A 345 -19.70 -15.24 -6.09
C SER A 345 -20.39 -13.91 -6.36
N GLY A 346 -19.64 -12.82 -6.30
CA GLY A 346 -20.15 -11.45 -6.46
C GLY A 346 -19.29 -10.38 -5.78
N VAL A 347 -18.34 -10.78 -4.93
CA VAL A 347 -17.45 -9.86 -4.21
C VAL A 347 -16.20 -9.56 -5.04
N ASP A 348 -15.89 -8.28 -5.18
CA ASP A 348 -14.67 -7.71 -5.79
C ASP A 348 -13.44 -8.55 -5.37
N ASN A 349 -12.79 -9.25 -6.32
CA ASN A 349 -11.64 -10.17 -6.09
C ASN A 349 -10.39 -9.37 -5.69
N ARG A 350 -10.41 -8.79 -4.49
CA ARG A 350 -9.33 -7.99 -3.93
C ARG A 350 -8.64 -8.74 -2.82
N VAL A 351 -7.32 -8.85 -2.93
CA VAL A 351 -6.48 -9.54 -1.95
C VAL A 351 -5.60 -8.53 -1.22
N PRO A 352 -5.26 -8.75 0.07
CA PRO A 352 -4.28 -7.93 0.77
C PRO A 352 -2.90 -7.97 0.12
N PRO A 353 -2.19 -6.83 -0.01
CA PRO A 353 -0.82 -6.78 -0.52
C PRO A 353 0.14 -7.73 0.20
N GLN A 354 0.00 -7.86 1.52
CA GLN A 354 0.82 -8.78 2.31
C GLN A 354 0.59 -10.24 1.94
N GLN A 355 -0.66 -10.64 1.66
CA GLN A 355 -0.97 -12.00 1.20
C GLN A 355 -0.40 -12.25 -0.20
N VAL A 356 -0.46 -11.25 -1.09
CA VAL A 356 0.16 -11.35 -2.42
C VAL A 356 1.66 -11.63 -2.29
N ALA A 357 2.35 -10.85 -1.47
CA ALA A 357 3.77 -11.01 -1.22
C ALA A 357 4.09 -12.38 -0.58
N PHE A 358 3.33 -12.79 0.43
CA PHE A 358 3.49 -14.07 1.12
C PHE A 358 3.34 -15.27 0.20
N PHE A 359 2.23 -15.35 -0.54
CA PHE A 359 1.97 -16.49 -1.42
C PHE A 359 2.88 -16.50 -2.65
N ALA A 360 3.37 -15.34 -3.10
CA ALA A 360 4.42 -15.28 -4.11
C ALA A 360 5.72 -15.92 -3.60
N CYS A 361 6.13 -15.63 -2.36
CA CYS A 361 7.28 -16.28 -1.73
C CYS A 361 7.09 -17.78 -1.52
N LEU A 362 5.85 -18.25 -1.32
CA LEU A 362 5.54 -19.69 -1.29
C LEU A 362 5.51 -20.35 -2.68
N GLY A 363 5.84 -19.62 -3.75
CA GLY A 363 5.89 -20.15 -5.11
C GLY A 363 4.53 -20.31 -5.79
N ASN A 364 3.46 -19.71 -5.26
CA ASN A 364 2.17 -19.77 -5.94
C ASN A 364 2.23 -18.99 -7.25
N LYS A 365 2.06 -19.70 -8.37
CA LYS A 365 2.24 -19.16 -9.74
C LYS A 365 1.46 -17.87 -10.02
N ILE A 366 0.22 -17.77 -9.52
CA ILE A 366 -0.63 -16.60 -9.77
C ILE A 366 -0.06 -15.38 -9.05
N TYR A 367 0.33 -15.53 -7.78
CA TYR A 367 0.90 -14.44 -6.99
C TYR A 367 2.30 -14.05 -7.44
N VAL A 368 3.13 -15.04 -7.81
CA VAL A 368 4.44 -14.78 -8.44
C VAL A 368 4.25 -13.96 -9.72
N ARG A 369 3.31 -14.34 -10.59
CA ARG A 369 2.98 -13.56 -11.79
C ARG A 369 2.54 -12.13 -11.45
N THR A 370 1.63 -11.96 -10.49
CA THR A 370 1.17 -10.63 -10.05
C THR A 370 2.33 -9.77 -9.54
N MET A 371 3.26 -10.36 -8.80
CA MET A 371 4.41 -9.64 -8.24
C MET A 371 5.44 -9.29 -9.32
N LEU A 372 5.79 -10.22 -10.22
CA LEU A 372 6.77 -9.98 -11.29
C LEU A 372 6.28 -8.95 -12.33
N THR A 373 4.97 -8.97 -12.63
CA THR A 373 4.34 -8.01 -13.56
C THR A 373 4.18 -6.61 -12.97
N TYR A 374 4.38 -6.44 -11.66
CA TYR A 374 4.30 -5.13 -11.04
C TYR A 374 5.48 -4.24 -11.49
N PRO A 375 5.26 -2.94 -11.77
CA PRO A 375 6.34 -1.98 -11.97
C PRO A 375 7.34 -2.03 -10.82
N ILE A 376 8.62 -1.76 -11.13
CA ILE A 376 9.72 -2.00 -10.19
C ILE A 376 9.52 -1.31 -8.85
N ASP A 377 9.01 -0.08 -8.85
CA ASP A 377 8.77 0.69 -7.62
C ASP A 377 7.75 -0.01 -6.70
N GLY A 378 6.69 -0.58 -7.27
CA GLY A 378 5.70 -1.32 -6.48
C GLY A 378 6.13 -2.74 -6.15
N PHE A 379 6.99 -3.35 -6.97
CA PHE A 379 7.64 -4.63 -6.63
C PHE A 379 8.50 -4.48 -5.38
N VAL A 380 9.30 -3.41 -5.28
CA VAL A 380 10.12 -3.11 -4.09
C VAL A 380 9.24 -3.01 -2.84
N VAL A 381 8.10 -2.31 -2.92
CA VAL A 381 7.13 -2.23 -1.83
C VAL A 381 6.62 -3.63 -1.43
N LEU A 382 6.25 -4.48 -2.40
CA LEU A 382 5.80 -5.85 -2.11
C LEU A 382 6.91 -6.70 -1.45
N VAL A 383 8.17 -6.54 -1.86
CA VAL A 383 9.31 -7.22 -1.21
C VAL A 383 9.49 -6.74 0.23
N GLN A 384 9.41 -5.44 0.50
CA GLN A 384 9.48 -4.91 1.87
C GLN A 384 8.35 -5.45 2.76
N LEU A 385 7.16 -5.66 2.19
CA LEU A 385 6.05 -6.31 2.90
C LEU A 385 6.39 -7.76 3.21
N ALA A 386 6.91 -8.54 2.24
CA ALA A 386 7.37 -9.91 2.48
C ALA A 386 8.46 -9.96 3.57
N ALA A 387 9.46 -9.08 3.49
CA ALA A 387 10.57 -9.01 4.45
C ALA A 387 10.09 -8.69 5.88
N SER A 388 9.02 -7.90 6.01
CA SER A 388 8.42 -7.62 7.33
C SER A 388 7.67 -8.83 7.93
N MET A 389 7.45 -9.89 7.17
CA MET A 389 6.87 -11.14 7.65
C MET A 389 8.01 -12.04 8.15
N ASN A 390 8.22 -12.10 9.47
CA ASN A 390 9.25 -12.91 10.14
C ASN A 390 9.17 -14.45 9.88
N VAL A 391 8.28 -14.89 8.98
CA VAL A 391 8.07 -16.28 8.57
C VAL A 391 8.73 -16.63 7.23
N ILE A 392 9.13 -15.63 6.43
CA ILE A 392 9.73 -15.86 5.10
C ILE A 392 11.25 -15.84 5.23
N LYS A 393 11.92 -16.89 4.73
CA LYS A 393 13.38 -16.97 4.75
C LYS A 393 14.01 -15.96 3.77
N PRO A 394 15.09 -15.26 4.14
CA PRO A 394 15.78 -14.30 3.26
C PRO A 394 16.12 -14.84 1.86
N GLY A 395 16.60 -16.09 1.77
CA GLY A 395 16.94 -16.71 0.48
C GLY A 395 15.77 -16.84 -0.50
N ILE A 396 14.54 -16.99 0.01
CA ILE A 396 13.33 -17.03 -0.83
C ILE A 396 13.05 -15.64 -1.43
N ILE A 397 13.21 -14.59 -0.62
CA ILE A 397 13.03 -13.20 -1.06
C ILE A 397 14.12 -12.85 -2.09
N GLN A 398 15.37 -13.20 -1.83
CA GLN A 398 16.48 -13.04 -2.77
C GLN A 398 16.22 -13.73 -4.10
N ASN A 399 15.67 -14.96 -4.10
CA ASN A 399 15.29 -15.63 -5.34
C ASN A 399 14.14 -14.92 -6.09
N LEU A 400 13.20 -14.31 -5.36
CA LEU A 400 12.13 -13.52 -5.97
C LEU A 400 12.65 -12.23 -6.61
N VAL A 401 13.62 -11.57 -5.97
CA VAL A 401 14.35 -10.41 -6.50
C VAL A 401 15.13 -10.80 -7.76
N TRP A 402 15.81 -11.95 -7.74
CA TRP A 402 16.47 -12.52 -8.91
C TRP A 402 15.49 -12.75 -10.06
N ASN A 403 14.35 -13.41 -9.80
CA ASN A 403 13.32 -13.62 -10.82
C ASN A 403 12.75 -12.30 -11.38
N ARG A 404 12.66 -11.23 -10.57
CA ARG A 404 12.24 -9.91 -11.06
C ARG A 404 13.26 -9.27 -11.99
N LEU A 405 14.56 -9.46 -11.72
CA LEU A 405 15.63 -9.04 -12.61
C LEU A 405 15.52 -9.78 -13.94
N LEU A 406 15.42 -11.11 -13.92
CA LEU A 406 15.26 -11.91 -15.14
C LEU A 406 14.02 -11.49 -15.94
N TYR A 407 12.90 -11.26 -15.26
CA TYR A 407 11.67 -10.75 -15.88
C TYR A 407 11.91 -9.41 -16.60
N HIS A 408 12.64 -8.49 -15.97
CA HIS A 408 12.97 -7.20 -16.60
C HIS A 408 13.82 -7.36 -17.87
N LEU A 409 14.85 -8.22 -17.83
CA LEU A 409 15.71 -8.48 -18.99
C LEU A 409 14.87 -9.03 -20.16
N THR A 410 13.95 -9.94 -19.86
CA THR A 410 12.98 -10.45 -20.83
C THR A 410 12.08 -9.33 -21.37
N GLU A 411 11.54 -8.45 -20.52
CA GLU A 411 10.73 -7.31 -20.97
C GLU A 411 11.49 -6.41 -21.96
N GLN A 412 12.75 -6.08 -21.67
CA GLN A 412 13.56 -5.25 -22.57
C GLN A 412 13.87 -5.96 -23.89
N HIS A 413 14.19 -7.25 -23.84
CA HIS A 413 14.44 -8.03 -25.04
C HIS A 413 13.20 -8.19 -25.92
N MET A 414 12.04 -8.48 -25.32
CA MET A 414 10.78 -8.51 -26.06
C MET A 414 10.45 -7.16 -26.68
N ARG A 415 10.63 -6.05 -25.97
CA ARG A 415 10.44 -4.71 -26.54
C ARG A 415 11.34 -4.50 -27.76
N LEU A 416 12.61 -4.88 -27.68
CA LEU A 416 13.54 -4.75 -28.81
C LEU A 416 13.09 -5.63 -30.00
N ARG A 417 12.70 -6.90 -29.74
CA ARG A 417 12.15 -7.81 -30.76
C ARG A 417 10.92 -7.24 -31.45
N THR A 418 9.99 -6.65 -30.69
CA THR A 418 8.78 -6.04 -31.24
C THR A 418 9.07 -4.83 -32.13
N HIS A 419 10.07 -4.02 -31.80
CA HIS A 419 10.37 -2.79 -32.53
C HIS A 419 11.33 -3.00 -33.72
N PHE A 420 12.29 -3.93 -33.60
CA PHE A 420 13.39 -4.08 -34.57
C PHE A 420 13.50 -5.49 -35.16
N GLY A 421 12.66 -6.43 -34.75
CA GLY A 421 12.66 -7.82 -35.22
C GLY A 421 13.57 -8.76 -34.43
N LEU A 422 13.35 -10.06 -34.61
CA LEU A 422 14.04 -11.14 -33.91
C LEU A 422 15.54 -11.16 -34.18
N GLU A 423 15.94 -11.10 -35.45
CA GLU A 423 17.35 -11.20 -35.86
C GLU A 423 18.19 -10.06 -35.27
N TYR A 424 17.67 -8.83 -35.30
CA TYR A 424 18.34 -7.67 -34.73
C TYR A 424 18.52 -7.81 -33.20
N ALA A 425 17.46 -8.23 -32.51
CA ALA A 425 17.51 -8.42 -31.06
C ALA A 425 18.48 -9.53 -30.66
N ASN A 426 18.50 -10.65 -31.40
CA ASN A 426 19.45 -11.73 -31.18
C ASN A 426 20.89 -11.31 -31.49
N GLY A 427 21.11 -10.49 -32.52
CA GLY A 427 22.42 -9.91 -32.82
C GLY A 427 22.93 -9.01 -31.69
N MET A 428 22.05 -8.20 -31.08
CA MET A 428 22.39 -7.36 -29.94
C MET A 428 22.64 -8.16 -28.66
N LEU A 429 21.85 -9.21 -28.42
CA LEU A 429 22.05 -10.13 -27.30
C LEU A 429 23.37 -10.90 -27.46
N GLY A 430 23.68 -11.38 -28.67
CA GLY A 430 24.93 -12.04 -29.00
C GLY A 430 26.17 -11.19 -28.70
N LYS A 431 26.15 -9.88 -28.98
CA LYS A 431 27.25 -8.97 -28.61
C LYS A 431 27.53 -8.93 -27.11
N ILE A 432 26.50 -9.04 -26.28
CA ILE A 432 26.65 -9.10 -24.81
C ILE A 432 27.28 -10.44 -24.41
N MET A 433 26.89 -11.52 -25.08
CA MET A 433 27.32 -12.88 -24.78
C MET A 433 28.69 -13.28 -25.36
N THR A 434 29.26 -12.49 -26.28
CA THR A 434 30.59 -12.74 -26.88
C THR A 434 31.68 -11.78 -26.41
N GLY A 435 31.35 -10.82 -25.52
CA GLY A 435 32.27 -9.80 -25.02
C GLY A 435 32.72 -8.77 -26.07
N PRO A 436 33.37 -7.66 -25.66
CA PRO A 436 34.01 -6.76 -26.60
C PRO A 436 35.13 -7.54 -27.29
N SER A 437 34.99 -7.76 -28.59
CA SER A 437 36.05 -8.33 -29.40
C SER A 437 37.29 -7.46 -29.17
N SER A 438 38.36 -8.01 -28.59
CA SER A 438 39.66 -7.33 -28.59
C SER A 438 39.94 -6.91 -30.02
N SER A 439 39.80 -5.61 -30.28
CA SER A 439 40.13 -4.97 -31.54
C SER A 439 41.64 -5.12 -31.69
N ARG A 440 42.05 -6.23 -32.31
CA ARG A 440 43.42 -6.48 -32.72
C ARG A 440 43.67 -5.52 -33.89
N GLY A 441 44.23 -4.37 -33.56
CA GLY A 441 44.94 -3.44 -34.43
C GLY A 441 44.26 -3.10 -35.75
N ALA A 442 43.63 -1.92 -35.82
CA ALA A 442 43.60 -1.16 -37.06
C ALA A 442 45.05 -0.77 -37.39
N SER A 443 45.72 -1.61 -38.18
CA SER A 443 46.89 -1.23 -38.95
C SER A 443 46.45 -1.20 -40.41
N GLU A 444 46.18 0.00 -40.91
CA GLU A 444 46.24 0.26 -42.34
C GLU A 444 47.63 -0.16 -42.84
N GLU A 445 47.73 -1.20 -43.66
CA GLU A 445 48.64 -1.21 -44.81
C GLU A 445 48.42 -2.43 -45.73
N LYS A 446 48.09 -2.07 -46.98
CA LYS A 446 48.43 -2.71 -48.26
C LYS A 446 47.62 -3.92 -48.76
N ALA A 447 47.04 -3.66 -49.93
CA ALA A 447 46.49 -4.58 -50.91
C ALA A 447 47.47 -5.70 -51.30
N HIS A 448 46.96 -6.91 -51.49
CA HIS A 448 47.18 -7.73 -52.69
C HIS A 448 46.08 -8.80 -52.81
N ALA A 449 45.80 -9.17 -54.05
CA ALA A 449 44.65 -9.93 -54.52
C ALA A 449 44.77 -11.45 -54.33
N PHE A 450 43.60 -12.12 -54.37
CA PHE A 450 43.36 -13.52 -54.78
C PHE A 450 44.18 -14.63 -54.08
N ASP A 451 43.55 -15.43 -53.22
CA ASP A 451 42.92 -16.69 -53.62
C ASP A 451 42.07 -17.26 -52.47
N GLY A 452 41.11 -18.12 -52.80
CA GLY A 452 40.12 -18.66 -51.87
C GLY A 452 40.71 -19.53 -50.77
N GLU A 453 40.53 -19.12 -49.52
CA GLU A 453 40.52 -20.03 -48.39
C GLU A 453 39.43 -19.56 -47.42
N LEU A 454 38.45 -20.43 -47.20
CA LEU A 454 37.35 -20.25 -46.25
C LEU A 454 37.98 -20.24 -44.84
N THR A 455 38.57 -19.12 -44.43
CA THR A 455 38.95 -18.90 -43.03
C THR A 455 37.66 -18.89 -42.23
N ARG A 456 37.29 -20.07 -41.71
CA ARG A 456 36.33 -20.20 -40.62
C ARG A 456 36.80 -19.24 -39.53
N ASP A 457 36.06 -18.17 -39.33
CA ASP A 457 36.22 -17.33 -38.14
C ASP A 457 36.33 -18.28 -36.94
N PRO A 458 37.31 -18.08 -36.04
CA PRO A 458 37.42 -18.91 -34.85
C PRO A 458 36.07 -18.89 -34.13
N PRO A 459 35.59 -20.04 -33.60
CA PRO A 459 34.30 -20.10 -32.92
C PRO A 459 34.29 -19.02 -31.85
N ARG A 460 33.37 -18.06 -31.97
CA ARG A 460 33.22 -16.98 -30.99
C ARG A 460 33.00 -17.64 -29.64
N MET A 461 33.98 -17.53 -28.73
CA MET A 461 33.85 -18.11 -27.39
C MET A 461 32.63 -17.50 -26.73
N GLN A 462 31.61 -18.34 -26.52
CA GLN A 462 30.43 -17.96 -25.78
C GLN A 462 30.81 -17.80 -24.31
N LEU A 463 30.37 -16.70 -23.70
CA LEU A 463 30.62 -16.47 -22.28
C LEU A 463 29.77 -17.43 -21.44
N THR A 464 30.45 -18.17 -20.57
CA THR A 464 29.86 -19.09 -19.57
C THR A 464 29.59 -18.42 -18.23
N SER A 465 30.05 -17.16 -18.10
CA SER A 465 29.92 -16.32 -16.90
C SER A 465 29.79 -14.86 -17.34
N ILE A 466 28.68 -14.21 -17.00
CA ILE A 466 28.38 -12.83 -17.37
C ILE A 466 28.08 -12.05 -16.09
N SER A 467 28.82 -10.98 -15.80
CA SER A 467 28.54 -10.14 -14.63
C SER A 467 27.34 -9.22 -14.89
N LEU A 468 26.53 -8.96 -13.87
CA LEU A 468 25.43 -7.99 -14.00
C LEU A 468 25.95 -6.60 -14.40
N THR A 469 27.13 -6.21 -13.93
CA THR A 469 27.79 -4.95 -14.29
C THR A 469 28.10 -4.82 -15.77
N SER A 470 28.38 -5.92 -16.48
CA SER A 470 28.60 -5.92 -17.93
C SER A 470 27.31 -5.74 -18.75
N VAL A 471 26.16 -6.04 -18.15
CA VAL A 471 24.83 -5.86 -18.77
C VAL A 471 24.31 -4.43 -18.56
N ILE A 472 24.79 -3.70 -17.56
CA ILE A 472 24.43 -2.30 -17.31
C ILE A 472 24.97 -1.41 -18.42
N GLY A 473 24.13 -0.52 -18.93
CA GLY A 473 24.47 0.36 -20.07
C GLY A 473 24.21 -0.28 -21.43
N THR A 474 23.76 -1.54 -21.47
CA THR A 474 23.26 -2.20 -22.69
C THR A 474 21.76 -1.92 -22.89
N TYR A 475 21.16 -2.44 -23.96
CA TYR A 475 19.70 -2.31 -24.16
C TYR A 475 18.88 -3.09 -23.11
N LEU A 476 19.47 -4.11 -22.47
CA LEU A 476 18.80 -4.90 -21.43
C LEU A 476 18.67 -4.13 -20.12
N ILE A 477 19.60 -3.22 -19.84
CA ILE A 477 19.55 -2.28 -18.72
C ILE A 477 20.08 -0.93 -19.22
N PRO A 478 19.23 -0.11 -19.87
CA PRO A 478 19.66 1.14 -20.47
C PRO A 478 20.26 2.12 -19.44
N PRO A 479 21.20 2.99 -19.85
CA PRO A 479 21.71 4.03 -18.98
C PRO A 479 20.56 4.96 -18.54
N GLY A 480 20.50 5.27 -17.24
CA GLY A 480 19.43 6.09 -16.65
C GLY A 480 18.14 5.34 -16.32
N TYR A 481 18.04 4.03 -16.57
CA TYR A 481 16.88 3.24 -16.18
C TYR A 481 16.87 2.95 -14.66
N SER A 482 15.71 3.07 -14.02
CA SER A 482 15.59 3.08 -12.55
C SER A 482 15.71 1.70 -11.88
N ILE A 483 15.80 0.59 -12.63
CA ILE A 483 15.73 -0.75 -12.04
C ILE A 483 16.85 -1.04 -11.04
N ILE A 484 18.11 -0.76 -11.40
CA ILE A 484 19.26 -1.05 -10.54
C ILE A 484 19.20 -0.19 -9.27
N PRO A 485 19.06 1.16 -9.33
CA PRO A 485 18.90 1.97 -8.12
C PRO A 485 17.76 1.52 -7.22
N ARG A 486 16.63 1.04 -7.79
CA ARG A 486 15.49 0.54 -7.02
C ARG A 486 15.77 -0.80 -6.36
N LEU A 487 16.34 -1.76 -7.07
CA LEU A 487 16.71 -3.04 -6.48
C LEU A 487 17.81 -2.90 -5.42
N CYS A 488 18.71 -1.94 -5.55
CA CYS A 488 19.69 -1.61 -4.51
C CYS A 488 19.06 -1.12 -3.19
N GLN A 489 17.80 -0.69 -3.19
CA GLN A 489 17.08 -0.37 -1.94
C GLN A 489 16.81 -1.62 -1.10
N LEU A 490 16.79 -2.80 -1.75
CA LEU A 490 16.59 -4.10 -1.13
C LEU A 490 17.93 -4.76 -0.71
N ASP A 491 18.92 -3.96 -0.30
CA ASP A 491 20.34 -4.34 -0.10
C ASP A 491 20.58 -5.81 0.32
N GLU A 492 19.98 -6.26 1.44
CA GLU A 492 20.09 -7.63 1.97
C GLU A 492 19.78 -8.74 0.94
N TYR A 493 18.87 -8.46 0.00
CA TYR A 493 18.37 -9.40 -1.00
C TYR A 493 18.96 -9.19 -2.40
N PHE A 494 19.58 -8.06 -2.68
CA PHE A 494 20.12 -7.73 -4.01
C PHE A 494 21.64 -7.59 -4.05
N SER A 495 22.30 -7.29 -2.93
CA SER A 495 23.74 -7.06 -2.87
C SER A 495 24.53 -8.26 -3.41
N ASP A 496 24.14 -9.49 -3.04
CA ASP A 496 24.80 -10.70 -3.53
C ASP A 496 24.63 -10.90 -5.05
N ILE A 497 23.46 -10.58 -5.59
CA ILE A 497 23.16 -10.64 -7.03
C ILE A 497 24.02 -9.63 -7.80
N TYR A 498 24.23 -8.45 -7.24
CA TYR A 498 24.93 -7.35 -7.89
C TYR A 498 26.46 -7.42 -7.77
N LYS A 499 26.98 -7.77 -6.59
CA LYS A 499 28.41 -7.64 -6.24
C LYS A 499 29.20 -8.93 -6.36
N THR A 500 28.55 -10.10 -6.30
CA THR A 500 29.26 -11.39 -6.26
C THR A 500 29.24 -12.08 -7.62
N THR A 501 30.17 -13.01 -7.82
CA THR A 501 30.22 -13.85 -9.03
C THR A 501 29.25 -15.04 -8.98
N LYS A 502 28.58 -15.28 -7.84
CA LYS A 502 27.72 -16.45 -7.60
C LYS A 502 26.54 -16.56 -8.57
N TYR A 503 26.15 -15.45 -9.19
CA TYR A 503 25.02 -15.37 -10.13
C TYR A 503 25.46 -15.26 -11.60
N ASN A 504 26.76 -15.15 -11.87
CA ASN A 504 27.24 -14.83 -13.21
C ASN A 504 27.01 -15.97 -14.20
N ALA A 505 27.22 -17.21 -13.77
CA ALA A 505 26.99 -18.38 -14.61
C ALA A 505 25.48 -18.60 -14.85
N SER A 506 24.64 -18.41 -13.82
CA SER A 506 23.18 -18.46 -13.95
C SER A 506 22.65 -17.36 -14.88
N LEU A 507 23.24 -16.15 -14.83
CA LEU A 507 22.93 -15.07 -15.76
C LEU A 507 23.31 -15.43 -17.20
N ALA A 508 24.50 -16.01 -17.40
CA ALA A 508 24.94 -16.46 -18.73
C ALA A 508 23.97 -17.49 -19.30
N VAL A 509 23.68 -18.56 -18.55
CA VAL A 509 22.71 -19.59 -18.94
C VAL A 509 21.35 -18.98 -19.29
N PHE A 510 20.87 -18.03 -18.48
CA PHE A 510 19.61 -17.35 -18.76
C PHE A 510 19.63 -16.56 -20.07
N LEU A 511 20.71 -15.83 -20.37
CA LEU A 511 20.82 -15.06 -21.62
C LEU A 511 20.90 -15.97 -22.85
N HIS A 512 21.56 -17.13 -22.74
CA HIS A 512 21.54 -18.18 -23.77
C HIS A 512 20.13 -18.75 -23.99
N LEU A 513 19.40 -19.05 -22.91
CA LEU A 513 17.99 -19.45 -22.99
C LEU A 513 17.13 -18.37 -23.67
N LEU A 514 17.33 -17.10 -23.33
CA LEU A 514 16.63 -15.98 -23.93
C LEU A 514 16.93 -15.86 -25.43
N ALA A 515 18.19 -16.02 -25.85
CA ALA A 515 18.59 -15.99 -27.26
C ALA A 515 17.99 -17.14 -28.07
N SER A 516 17.82 -18.31 -27.44
CA SER A 516 17.23 -19.49 -28.07
C SER A 516 15.71 -19.44 -28.24
N ASP A 517 15.02 -18.52 -27.57
CA ASP A 517 13.57 -18.39 -27.68
C ASP A 517 13.18 -17.65 -28.98
N THR A 518 12.82 -18.43 -30.00
CA THR A 518 12.37 -17.90 -31.30
C THR A 518 10.87 -17.61 -31.36
N HIS A 519 10.10 -18.08 -30.38
CA HIS A 519 8.63 -18.00 -30.37
C HIS A 519 8.15 -16.56 -30.13
N HIS A 520 7.04 -16.19 -30.76
CA HIS A 520 6.39 -14.91 -30.49
C HIS A 520 5.44 -15.05 -29.29
N HIS A 521 5.84 -14.47 -28.17
CA HIS A 521 5.03 -14.45 -26.94
C HIS A 521 4.33 -13.12 -26.76
N THR A 522 3.16 -13.13 -26.13
CA THR A 522 2.41 -11.91 -25.82
C THR A 522 2.91 -11.22 -24.56
N THR A 523 3.50 -11.97 -23.61
CA THR A 523 4.05 -11.41 -22.37
C THR A 523 5.41 -11.99 -21.99
N ALA A 524 6.18 -11.23 -21.20
CA ALA A 524 7.45 -11.71 -20.63
C ALA A 524 7.27 -12.93 -19.73
N MET A 525 6.10 -13.07 -19.09
CA MET A 525 5.81 -14.27 -18.29
C MET A 525 5.73 -15.53 -19.14
N ASP A 526 5.09 -15.45 -20.31
CA ASP A 526 4.95 -16.60 -21.21
C ASP A 526 6.32 -17.04 -21.75
N THR A 527 7.19 -16.06 -22.03
CA THR A 527 8.57 -16.29 -22.45
C THR A 527 9.38 -16.97 -21.34
N LEU A 528 9.29 -16.49 -20.09
CA LEU A 528 9.94 -17.14 -18.94
C LEU A 528 9.41 -18.55 -18.69
N GLU A 529 8.11 -18.77 -18.83
CA GLU A 529 7.52 -20.10 -18.64
C GLU A 529 7.95 -21.07 -19.76
N ASN A 530 8.11 -20.58 -20.99
CA ASN A 530 8.68 -21.35 -22.08
C ASN A 530 10.14 -21.76 -21.80
N MET A 531 10.97 -20.83 -21.32
CA MET A 531 12.35 -21.15 -20.92
C MET A 531 12.41 -22.16 -19.78
N ARG A 532 11.53 -22.04 -18.78
CA ARG A 532 11.44 -23.03 -17.69
C ARG A 532 11.11 -24.43 -18.23
N ARG A 533 10.16 -24.54 -19.17
CA ARG A 533 9.84 -25.82 -19.82
C ARG A 533 11.02 -26.38 -20.63
N ALA A 534 11.77 -25.53 -21.32
CA ALA A 534 12.98 -25.95 -22.03
C ALA A 534 14.04 -26.49 -21.06
N LEU A 535 14.24 -25.78 -19.95
CA LEU A 535 15.15 -26.19 -18.87
C LEU A 535 14.75 -27.53 -18.23
N ASP A 536 13.45 -27.71 -17.93
CA ASP A 536 12.92 -28.95 -17.37
C ASP A 536 13.14 -30.14 -18.32
N LYS A 537 12.95 -29.94 -19.63
CA LYS A 537 13.22 -30.97 -20.65
C LYS A 537 14.69 -31.37 -20.66
N LEU A 538 15.61 -30.41 -20.61
CA LEU A 538 17.05 -30.69 -20.57
C LEU A 538 17.45 -31.42 -19.29
N ARG A 539 16.85 -31.08 -18.14
CA ARG A 539 17.09 -31.77 -16.86
C ARG A 539 16.64 -33.24 -16.86
N HIS A 540 15.57 -33.58 -17.61
CA HIS A 540 15.16 -34.98 -17.74
C HIS A 540 16.15 -35.83 -18.54
N VAL A 541 16.98 -35.21 -19.36
CA VAL A 541 17.99 -35.89 -20.18
C VAL A 541 19.30 -36.08 -19.40
N GLU A 542 19.58 -35.24 -18.39
CA GLU A 542 20.84 -35.30 -17.67
C GLU A 542 20.74 -34.85 -16.20
N GLU A 543 21.19 -35.73 -15.31
CA GLU A 543 21.32 -35.45 -13.88
C GLU A 543 22.39 -34.38 -13.63
N GLY A 544 22.03 -33.30 -12.94
CA GLY A 544 22.97 -32.25 -12.52
C GLY A 544 22.73 -30.85 -13.10
N ILE A 545 21.77 -30.68 -14.00
CA ILE A 545 21.34 -29.35 -14.48
C ILE A 545 20.50 -28.65 -13.40
N SER A 546 21.10 -27.66 -12.72
CA SER A 546 20.43 -26.83 -11.71
C SER A 546 19.52 -25.78 -12.36
N ASN A 547 18.37 -25.51 -11.73
CA ASN A 547 17.38 -24.59 -12.27
C ASN A 547 17.76 -23.13 -11.98
N VAL A 548 18.16 -22.36 -13.01
CA VAL A 548 18.54 -20.94 -12.87
C VAL A 548 17.44 -20.05 -12.27
N PHE A 549 16.18 -20.49 -12.30
CA PHE A 549 15.05 -19.74 -11.77
C PHE A 549 14.67 -20.09 -10.33
N GLU A 550 15.10 -21.25 -9.83
CA GLU A 550 14.78 -21.76 -8.49
C GLU A 550 16.01 -21.70 -7.57
N ASP A 551 17.16 -22.12 -8.06
CA ASP A 551 18.41 -22.21 -7.29
C ASP A 551 19.59 -21.64 -8.09
N PRO A 552 19.59 -20.33 -8.41
CA PRO A 552 20.62 -19.72 -9.26
C PRO A 552 22.05 -19.90 -8.72
N MET A 553 22.23 -19.91 -7.39
CA MET A 553 23.56 -20.08 -6.77
C MET A 553 24.15 -21.49 -6.92
N LEU A 554 23.36 -22.50 -7.33
CA LEU A 554 23.85 -23.85 -7.60
C LEU A 554 24.38 -24.03 -9.03
N VAL A 555 24.26 -22.99 -9.86
CA VAL A 555 24.82 -22.95 -11.22
C VAL A 555 26.20 -22.33 -11.14
N ASP A 556 27.22 -23.18 -10.99
CA ASP A 556 28.62 -22.78 -11.15
C ASP A 556 29.02 -22.67 -12.63
N GLU A 557 30.21 -22.15 -12.90
CA GLU A 557 30.70 -21.93 -14.27
C GLU A 557 30.83 -23.23 -15.08
N HIS A 558 31.22 -24.33 -14.44
CA HIS A 558 31.34 -25.62 -15.12
C HIS A 558 29.96 -26.18 -15.51
N ARG A 559 28.99 -26.13 -14.60
CA ARG A 559 27.60 -26.51 -14.86
C ARG A 559 26.95 -25.60 -15.90
N GLY A 560 27.23 -24.30 -15.83
CA GLY A 560 26.78 -23.31 -16.81
C GLY A 560 27.31 -23.58 -18.21
N ALA A 561 28.62 -23.86 -18.33
CA ALA A 561 29.26 -24.21 -19.60
C ALA A 561 28.66 -25.47 -20.23
N GLY A 562 28.54 -26.55 -19.45
CA GLY A 562 27.93 -27.80 -19.93
C GLY A 562 26.47 -27.62 -20.33
N PHE A 563 25.73 -26.74 -19.65
CA PHE A 563 24.36 -26.41 -20.05
C PHE A 563 24.31 -25.69 -21.40
N ILE A 564 25.15 -24.67 -21.60
CA ILE A 564 25.17 -23.86 -22.81
C ILE A 564 25.52 -24.73 -24.03
N GLU A 565 26.55 -25.57 -23.91
CA GLU A 565 26.95 -26.51 -24.97
C GLU A 565 25.80 -27.45 -25.36
N ARG A 566 25.04 -27.93 -24.38
CA ARG A 566 23.88 -28.80 -24.63
C ARG A 566 22.69 -28.07 -25.22
N LEU A 567 22.45 -26.83 -24.80
CA LEU A 567 21.42 -26.00 -25.39
C LEU A 567 21.71 -25.82 -26.88
N ASP A 568 22.94 -25.51 -27.25
CA ASP A 568 23.37 -25.40 -28.64
C ASP A 568 23.21 -26.71 -29.41
N CYS A 569 23.61 -27.84 -28.82
CA CYS A 569 23.38 -29.16 -29.43
C CYS A 569 21.88 -29.43 -29.65
N TRP A 570 21.04 -29.19 -28.65
CA TRP A 570 19.59 -29.41 -28.72
C TRP A 570 18.92 -28.54 -29.78
N LEU A 571 19.33 -27.28 -29.90
CA LEU A 571 18.86 -26.38 -30.97
C LEU A 571 19.32 -26.87 -32.35
N GLY A 572 20.55 -27.39 -32.45
CA GLY A 572 21.06 -28.03 -33.67
C GLY A 572 20.22 -29.22 -34.13
N TYR A 573 19.62 -29.98 -33.21
CA TYR A 573 18.72 -31.11 -33.53
C TYR A 573 17.29 -30.69 -33.90
N ILE A 574 16.84 -29.48 -33.55
CA ILE A 574 15.48 -29.00 -33.83
C ILE A 574 15.39 -28.21 -35.14
N VAL A 575 16.52 -27.70 -35.65
CA VAL A 575 16.59 -26.83 -36.84
C VAL A 575 16.92 -27.59 -38.14
N TRP A 576 16.87 -28.92 -38.14
CA TRP A 576 17.06 -29.75 -39.35
C TRP A 576 15.86 -30.64 -39.66
#